data_AF-A0A3D8PED6-F1
#
_entry.id   AF-A0A3D8PED6-F1
#
_cell.length_a   1.000
_cell.length_b   1.000
_cell.length_c   1.000
_cell.angle_alpha   90.00
_cell.angle_beta   90.00
_cell.angle_gamma   90.00
#
_symmetry.space_group_name_H-M   'P 1'
#
loop_
_entity.id
_entity.type
_entity.pdbx_description
1 polymer ?
#
loop_
_entity_poly.entity_id
_entity_poly.type
_entity_poly.pdbx_seq_one_letter_code
_entity_poly.pdbx_strand_id
1 'polypeptide(L)'
;MTVFDSKAGAARRLTEQERLAAIIARATPVEGCGPRIPVAPARGTQVAFMPHVVMPDEKAKSGYKVERTGWRGFSAARAADIFDVLERIAVKRKDKGGNPGRSPFTKGQVNAARLYRDLVERHDAGGMRCASLEARRGCGPSGGGEFMDAFIAEGEQIALMRRRIGNGIAMTVRRVRPSKRGGPDAKPILDRVLVDAICLEGCSFRAVLERHGWSLDGKNVKKLIEALASILDRMQGYGPGSHHNPS
;
A
#
# COMPACT_ATOMS: atom_id res chain seq x y z
N MET A 1 22.15 -47.43 19.24
CA MET A 1 21.49 -46.12 19.31
C MET A 1 22.23 -45.14 18.39
N THR A 2 21.78 -44.97 17.16
CA THR A 2 22.31 -43.94 16.25
C THR A 2 21.47 -42.68 16.40
N VAL A 3 22.04 -41.68 17.07
CA VAL A 3 21.39 -40.42 17.46
C VAL A 3 21.29 -39.41 16.29
N PHE A 4 21.84 -39.75 15.10
CA PHE A 4 21.92 -38.84 13.96
C PHE A 4 21.36 -39.46 12.68
N ASP A 5 20.20 -38.97 12.25
CA ASP A 5 19.67 -39.19 10.90
C ASP A 5 20.25 -38.14 9.93
N SER A 6 21.23 -38.55 9.14
CA SER A 6 21.93 -37.70 8.17
C SER A 6 21.03 -37.26 7.00
N LYS A 7 20.05 -38.07 6.60
CA LYS A 7 19.10 -37.73 5.53
C LYS A 7 18.10 -36.68 6.00
N ALA A 8 17.54 -36.85 7.18
CA ALA A 8 16.69 -35.82 7.81
C ALA A 8 17.47 -34.53 8.11
N GLY A 9 18.77 -34.64 8.42
CA GLY A 9 19.68 -33.49 8.57
C GLY A 9 19.93 -32.74 7.26
N ALA A 10 20.10 -33.46 6.14
CA ALA A 10 20.30 -32.86 4.82
C ALA A 10 19.02 -32.17 4.30
N ALA A 11 17.85 -32.81 4.45
CA ALA A 11 16.57 -32.24 4.06
C ALA A 11 16.27 -30.92 4.80
N ARG A 12 16.47 -30.89 6.12
CA ARG A 12 16.32 -29.67 6.93
C ARG A 12 17.24 -28.54 6.47
N ARG A 13 18.49 -28.85 6.12
CA ARG A 13 19.44 -27.85 5.59
C ARG A 13 18.99 -27.28 4.26
N LEU A 14 18.48 -28.11 3.35
CA LEU A 14 18.00 -27.66 2.05
C LEU A 14 16.77 -26.74 2.19
N THR A 15 15.80 -27.13 3.02
CA THR A 15 14.63 -26.29 3.32
C THR A 15 15.03 -24.96 3.96
N GLU A 16 16.03 -24.96 4.85
CA GLU A 16 16.50 -23.72 5.47
C GLU A 16 17.26 -22.82 4.47
N GLN A 17 18.05 -23.41 3.57
CA GLN A 17 18.69 -22.68 2.48
C GLN A 17 17.67 -22.02 1.54
N GLU A 18 16.61 -22.74 1.16
CA GLU A 18 15.50 -22.20 0.37
C GLU A 18 14.80 -21.05 1.11
N ARG A 19 14.55 -21.21 2.42
CA ARG A 19 13.94 -20.17 3.26
C ARG A 19 14.81 -18.91 3.30
N LEU A 20 16.11 -19.06 3.54
CA LEU A 20 17.08 -17.96 3.57
C LEU A 20 17.22 -17.29 2.21
N ALA A 21 17.32 -18.05 1.12
CA ALA A 21 17.37 -17.53 -0.24
C ALA A 21 16.12 -16.70 -0.56
N ALA A 22 14.93 -17.18 -0.16
CA ALA A 22 13.69 -16.44 -0.34
C ALA A 22 13.62 -15.15 0.50
N ILE A 23 14.25 -15.11 1.68
CA ILE A 23 14.36 -13.89 2.50
C ILE A 23 15.32 -12.90 1.84
N ILE A 24 16.51 -13.36 1.44
CA ILE A 24 17.54 -12.51 0.80
C ILE A 24 17.03 -11.95 -0.53
N ALA A 25 16.34 -12.76 -1.34
CA ALA A 25 15.76 -12.31 -2.60
C ALA A 25 14.74 -11.18 -2.39
N ARG A 26 13.93 -11.23 -1.32
CA ARG A 26 13.01 -10.14 -0.96
C ARG A 26 13.72 -8.91 -0.41
N ALA A 27 14.82 -9.12 0.31
CA ALA A 27 15.63 -8.09 0.96
C ALA A 27 16.52 -7.29 -0.01
N THR A 28 16.84 -7.89 -1.16
CA THR A 28 17.73 -7.32 -2.18
C THR A 28 17.01 -6.19 -2.90
N PRO A 29 17.65 -5.01 -3.08
CA PRO A 29 17.05 -3.91 -3.83
C PRO A 29 16.66 -4.31 -5.25
N VAL A 30 15.52 -3.79 -5.72
CA VAL A 30 15.05 -4.05 -7.08
C VAL A 30 16.02 -3.45 -8.09
N GLU A 31 16.14 -4.09 -9.25
CA GLU A 31 16.94 -3.60 -10.38
C GLU A 31 16.60 -2.14 -10.71
N GLY A 32 17.63 -1.35 -11.05
CA GLY A 32 17.52 0.09 -11.29
C GLY A 32 17.57 0.96 -10.04
N CYS A 33 17.57 0.37 -8.85
CA CYS A 33 17.83 1.10 -7.60
C CYS A 33 19.33 1.38 -7.41
N GLY A 34 19.65 2.40 -6.62
CA GLY A 34 21.03 2.83 -6.41
C GLY A 34 21.91 1.74 -5.76
N PRO A 35 23.19 1.62 -6.17
CA PRO A 35 24.09 0.54 -5.72
C PRO A 35 24.46 0.62 -4.23
N ARG A 36 24.20 1.77 -3.60
CA ARG A 36 24.49 1.99 -2.17
C ARG A 36 23.37 1.50 -1.24
N ILE A 37 22.23 1.06 -1.76
CA ILE A 37 21.16 0.54 -0.93
C ILE A 37 21.57 -0.85 -0.42
N PRO A 38 21.76 -1.06 0.90
CA PRO A 38 22.17 -2.36 1.41
C PRO A 38 21.02 -3.36 1.35
N VAL A 39 21.36 -4.65 1.28
CA VAL A 39 20.42 -5.76 1.48
C VAL A 39 19.96 -5.73 2.94
N ALA A 40 18.67 -5.56 3.15
CA ALA A 40 18.09 -5.43 4.49
C ALA A 40 16.94 -6.44 4.67
N PRO A 41 17.17 -7.57 5.37
CA PRO A 41 16.19 -8.66 5.52
C PRO A 41 14.81 -8.21 6.01
N ALA A 42 14.77 -7.22 6.90
CA ALA A 42 13.53 -6.70 7.47
C ALA A 42 12.71 -5.81 6.51
N ARG A 43 13.28 -5.35 5.39
CA ARG A 43 12.58 -4.42 4.48
C ARG A 43 11.45 -5.07 3.69
N GLY A 44 11.49 -6.39 3.53
CA GLY A 44 10.52 -7.11 2.72
C GLY A 44 10.57 -6.73 1.24
N THR A 45 9.54 -7.15 0.50
CA THR A 45 9.46 -6.98 -0.95
C THR A 45 9.41 -5.51 -1.35
N GLN A 46 10.22 -5.12 -2.33
CA GLN A 46 10.35 -3.73 -2.79
C GLN A 46 9.81 -3.51 -4.21
N VAL A 47 9.57 -2.24 -4.56
CA VAL A 47 9.29 -1.74 -5.91
C VAL A 47 10.19 -0.55 -6.18
N ALA A 48 10.79 -0.50 -7.37
CA ALA A 48 11.53 0.66 -7.85
C ALA A 48 10.55 1.80 -8.19
N PHE A 49 10.84 3.00 -7.69
CA PHE A 49 10.07 4.21 -7.94
C PHE A 49 11.01 5.35 -8.32
N MET A 50 10.69 6.03 -9.43
CA MET A 50 11.43 7.22 -9.86
C MET A 50 10.80 8.46 -9.22
N PRO A 51 11.50 9.15 -8.29
CA PRO A 51 11.00 10.41 -7.76
C PRO A 51 10.96 11.48 -8.87
N HIS A 52 9.93 12.32 -8.80
CA HIS A 52 9.77 13.46 -9.68
C HIS A 52 9.64 14.72 -8.84
N VAL A 53 10.19 15.83 -9.33
CA VAL A 53 10.02 17.15 -8.73
C VAL A 53 9.42 18.08 -9.78
N VAL A 54 8.40 18.83 -9.35
CA VAL A 54 7.84 19.92 -10.14
C VAL A 54 8.72 21.15 -9.90
N MET A 55 9.37 21.63 -10.96
CA MET A 55 10.21 22.82 -10.90
C MET A 55 9.60 23.94 -11.74
N PRO A 56 9.71 25.19 -11.31
CA PRO A 56 9.37 26.32 -12.16
C PRO A 56 10.18 26.27 -13.46
N ASP A 57 9.50 26.47 -14.58
CA ASP A 57 10.12 26.61 -15.89
C ASP A 57 9.33 27.64 -16.69
N GLU A 58 9.94 28.81 -16.87
CA GLU A 58 9.37 29.95 -17.59
C GLU A 58 9.08 29.62 -19.07
N LYS A 59 9.72 28.57 -19.61
CA LYS A 59 9.51 28.12 -21.00
C LYS A 59 8.34 27.14 -21.14
N ALA A 60 7.87 26.55 -20.05
CA ALA A 60 6.72 25.66 -20.07
C ALA A 60 5.42 26.47 -20.11
N LYS A 61 4.43 26.04 -20.89
CA LYS A 61 3.11 26.70 -20.96
C LYS A 61 2.40 26.81 -19.60
N SER A 62 2.67 25.87 -18.70
CA SER A 62 2.16 25.86 -17.32
C SER A 62 3.02 26.65 -16.34
N GLY A 63 4.18 27.17 -16.75
CA GLY A 63 5.19 27.75 -15.87
C GLY A 63 5.95 26.73 -15.00
N TYR A 64 5.68 25.43 -15.19
CA TYR A 64 6.28 24.34 -14.41
C TYR A 64 6.62 23.15 -15.30
N LYS A 65 7.78 22.52 -15.04
CA LYS A 65 8.21 21.25 -15.62
C LYS A 65 8.31 20.16 -14.56
N VAL A 66 8.11 18.91 -14.97
CA VAL A 66 8.32 17.75 -14.10
C VAL A 66 9.64 17.10 -14.48
N GLU A 67 10.61 17.12 -13.57
CA GLU A 67 11.90 16.45 -13.78
C GLU A 67 12.03 15.18 -12.93
N ARG A 68 12.70 14.18 -13.48
CA ARG A 68 13.08 12.96 -12.76
C ARG A 68 14.28 13.26 -11.87
N THR A 69 14.13 13.10 -10.56
CA THR A 69 15.14 13.45 -9.56
C THR A 69 15.71 12.22 -8.86
N GLY A 70 15.77 11.09 -9.56
CA GLY A 70 16.49 9.92 -9.09
C GLY A 70 17.95 10.25 -8.82
N TRP A 71 18.51 9.75 -7.71
CA TRP A 71 19.91 10.00 -7.37
C TRP A 71 20.81 9.46 -8.49
N ARG A 72 21.49 10.35 -9.23
CA ARG A 72 22.30 9.98 -10.42
C ARG A 72 21.53 9.11 -11.44
N GLY A 73 20.23 9.34 -11.59
CA GLY A 73 19.37 8.56 -12.48
C GLY A 73 18.91 7.21 -11.92
N PHE A 74 19.33 6.83 -10.71
CA PHE A 74 18.84 5.64 -10.03
C PHE A 74 17.47 5.85 -9.44
N SER A 75 16.65 4.80 -9.48
CA SER A 75 15.35 4.77 -8.82
C SER A 75 15.51 4.64 -7.30
N ALA A 76 14.55 5.17 -6.55
CA ALA A 76 14.40 4.87 -5.14
C ALA A 76 13.71 3.51 -4.99
N ALA A 77 13.94 2.83 -3.86
CA ALA A 77 13.19 1.63 -3.49
C ALA A 77 12.10 2.00 -2.48
N ARG A 78 10.87 1.54 -2.70
CA ARG A 78 9.78 1.61 -1.71
C ARG A 78 9.28 0.20 -1.37
N ALA A 79 8.67 0.05 -0.20
CA ALA A 79 7.97 -1.19 0.14
C ALA A 79 6.83 -1.45 -0.86
N ALA A 80 6.67 -2.71 -1.28
CA ALA A 80 5.57 -3.14 -2.12
C ALA A 80 4.29 -3.22 -1.27
N ASP A 81 3.21 -2.61 -1.73
CA ASP A 81 1.90 -2.72 -1.10
C ASP A 81 1.00 -3.74 -1.82
N ILE A 82 -0.21 -3.94 -1.30
CA ILE A 82 -1.17 -4.88 -1.90
C ILE A 82 -1.52 -4.51 -3.34
N PHE A 83 -1.52 -3.23 -3.69
CA PHE A 83 -1.86 -2.77 -5.04
C PHE A 83 -0.78 -3.19 -6.03
N ASP A 84 0.49 -3.12 -5.63
CA ASP A 84 1.62 -3.62 -6.43
C ASP A 84 1.53 -5.14 -6.63
N VAL A 85 1.11 -5.88 -5.59
CA VAL A 85 0.91 -7.34 -5.69
C VAL A 85 -0.21 -7.66 -6.69
N LEU A 86 -1.33 -6.94 -6.63
CA LEU A 86 -2.44 -7.13 -7.56
C LEU A 86 -2.07 -6.77 -8.99
N GLU A 87 -1.31 -5.69 -9.20
CA GLU A 87 -0.83 -5.29 -10.52
C GLU A 87 0.08 -6.37 -11.12
N ARG A 88 1.03 -6.91 -10.35
CA ARG A 88 1.88 -8.03 -10.80
C ARG A 88 1.07 -9.27 -11.14
N ILE A 89 0.04 -9.60 -10.35
CA ILE A 89 -0.86 -10.73 -10.62
C ILE A 89 -1.68 -10.47 -11.90
N ALA A 90 -2.16 -9.24 -12.09
CA ALA A 90 -2.96 -8.86 -13.25
C ALA A 90 -2.13 -8.94 -14.54
N VAL A 91 -0.91 -8.40 -14.55
CA VAL A 91 0.00 -8.45 -15.72
C VAL A 91 0.35 -9.89 -16.10
N LYS A 92 0.50 -10.80 -15.13
CA LYS A 92 0.74 -12.22 -15.39
C LYS A 92 -0.46 -12.95 -15.97
N ARG A 93 -1.68 -12.46 -15.74
CA ARG A 93 -2.90 -13.03 -16.33
C ARG A 93 -3.02 -12.50 -17.74
N LYS A 94 -3.18 -13.40 -18.72
CA LYS A 94 -3.53 -13.00 -20.08
C LYS A 94 -5.05 -13.00 -20.24
N ASP A 95 -5.58 -12.01 -20.93
CA ASP A 95 -6.97 -12.02 -21.37
C ASP A 95 -7.17 -13.05 -22.51
N LYS A 96 -8.41 -13.21 -22.97
CA LYS A 96 -8.73 -14.11 -24.09
C LYS A 96 -8.05 -13.71 -25.41
N GLY A 97 -7.61 -12.44 -25.52
CA GLY A 97 -6.89 -11.90 -26.67
C GLY A 97 -5.36 -11.91 -26.51
N GLY A 98 -4.83 -12.48 -25.43
CA GLY A 98 -3.38 -12.53 -25.14
C GLY A 98 -2.79 -11.26 -24.54
N ASN A 99 -3.58 -10.21 -24.30
CA ASN A 99 -3.10 -8.98 -23.67
C ASN A 99 -2.95 -9.17 -22.15
N PRO A 100 -2.03 -8.42 -21.51
CA PRO A 100 -1.92 -8.40 -20.06
C PRO A 100 -3.24 -7.96 -19.40
N GLY A 101 -3.61 -8.65 -18.33
CA GLY A 101 -4.78 -8.30 -17.52
C GLY A 101 -4.61 -6.95 -16.86
N ARG A 102 -5.73 -6.24 -16.67
CA ARG A 102 -5.76 -4.93 -16.01
C ARG A 102 -5.83 -5.07 -14.49
N SER A 103 -5.18 -4.14 -13.79
CA SER A 103 -5.32 -4.00 -12.34
C SER A 103 -6.79 -3.72 -11.99
N PRO A 104 -7.31 -4.27 -10.88
CA PRO A 104 -8.68 -4.00 -10.43
C PRO A 104 -8.89 -2.54 -9.96
N PHE A 105 -7.82 -1.79 -9.74
CA PHE A 105 -7.87 -0.41 -9.25
C PHE A 105 -7.26 0.57 -10.27
N THR A 106 -7.86 1.75 -10.36
CA THR A 106 -7.33 2.85 -11.19
C THR A 106 -6.12 3.50 -10.52
N LYS A 107 -5.29 4.19 -11.28
CA LYS A 107 -4.15 4.95 -10.72
C LYS A 107 -4.61 5.99 -9.69
N GLY A 108 -5.75 6.65 -9.92
CA GLY A 108 -6.33 7.61 -8.97
C GLY A 108 -6.71 6.96 -7.63
N GLN A 109 -7.36 5.79 -7.69
CA GLN A 109 -7.72 5.02 -6.49
C GLN A 109 -6.48 4.59 -5.70
N VAL A 110 -5.45 4.07 -6.38
CA VAL A 110 -4.19 3.67 -5.74
C VAL A 110 -3.49 4.88 -5.09
N ASN A 111 -3.47 6.03 -5.78
CA ASN A 111 -2.90 7.25 -5.23
C ASN A 111 -3.67 7.75 -4.00
N ALA A 112 -5.00 7.67 -4.00
CA ALA A 112 -5.82 8.04 -2.85
C ALA A 112 -5.56 7.13 -1.64
N ALA A 113 -5.43 5.82 -1.87
CA ALA A 113 -5.10 4.85 -0.82
C ALA A 113 -3.72 5.13 -0.20
N ARG A 114 -2.71 5.38 -1.04
CA ARG A 114 -1.34 5.67 -0.61
C ARG A 114 -1.23 7.01 0.10
N LEU A 115 -1.86 8.06 -0.44
CA LEU A 115 -1.91 9.37 0.22
C LEU A 115 -2.55 9.26 1.60
N TYR A 116 -3.65 8.54 1.71
CA TYR A 116 -4.33 8.32 2.98
C TYR A 116 -3.44 7.58 3.99
N ARG A 117 -2.76 6.50 3.58
CA ARG A 117 -1.77 5.81 4.42
C ARG A 117 -0.66 6.75 4.87
N ASP A 118 -0.03 7.43 3.93
CA ASP A 118 1.14 8.27 4.21
C ASP A 118 0.78 9.45 5.14
N LEU A 119 -0.44 10.01 5.04
CA LEU A 119 -0.95 11.02 5.98
C LEU A 119 -1.16 10.43 7.38
N VAL A 120 -1.84 9.29 7.48
CA VAL A 120 -2.13 8.66 8.79
C VAL A 120 -0.86 8.21 9.48
N GLU A 121 0.05 7.53 8.78
CA GLU A 121 1.32 7.07 9.35
C GLU A 121 2.18 8.24 9.82
N ARG A 122 2.27 9.32 9.03
CA ARG A 122 3.04 10.51 9.40
C ARG A 122 2.43 11.25 10.59
N HIS A 123 1.11 11.39 10.61
CA HIS A 123 0.39 12.02 11.71
C HIS A 123 0.46 11.19 13.00
N ASP A 124 0.30 9.86 12.91
CA ASP A 124 0.38 8.93 14.05
C ASP A 124 1.81 8.77 14.59
N ALA A 125 2.83 8.89 13.72
CA ALA A 125 4.23 8.98 14.13
C ALA A 125 4.54 10.24 14.96
N GLY A 126 3.53 11.09 15.17
CA GLY A 126 3.53 12.08 16.23
C GLY A 126 4.57 13.15 15.99
N GLY A 127 4.55 13.76 14.80
CA GLY A 127 5.09 15.09 14.60
C GLY A 127 6.49 15.33 15.21
N MET A 128 7.36 14.31 15.19
CA MET A 128 8.63 14.42 15.89
C MET A 128 9.42 15.50 15.16
N ARG A 129 9.65 16.63 15.83
CA ARG A 129 10.78 17.50 15.50
C ARG A 129 12.01 16.63 15.65
N CYS A 130 12.44 16.00 14.56
CA CYS A 130 13.84 15.64 14.36
C CYS A 130 14.60 16.96 14.26
N ALA A 131 14.69 17.70 15.37
CA ALA A 131 15.63 18.78 15.53
C ALA A 131 16.99 18.08 15.51
N SER A 132 17.57 17.95 14.32
CA SER A 132 18.99 17.68 14.21
C SER A 132 19.68 18.82 14.96
N LEU A 133 20.27 18.51 16.11
CA LEU A 133 21.08 19.44 16.88
C LEU A 133 22.29 19.94 16.07
N GLU A 134 22.57 19.35 14.91
CA GLU A 134 23.64 19.73 13.98
C GLU A 134 23.21 20.83 12.98
N ALA A 135 21.90 21.10 12.81
CA ALA A 135 21.42 22.17 11.93
C ALA A 135 21.45 23.57 12.59
N ARG A 136 22.04 23.70 13.77
CA ARG A 136 22.01 24.92 14.59
C ARG A 136 23.11 25.94 14.24
N ARG A 137 23.61 25.94 13.01
CA ARG A 137 24.61 26.92 12.55
C ARG A 137 24.28 27.45 11.16
N GLY A 138 23.17 28.19 11.04
CA GLY A 138 22.95 29.04 9.87
C GLY A 138 21.52 29.28 9.43
N CYS A 139 20.59 29.63 10.31
CA CYS A 139 19.50 30.59 10.02
C CYS A 139 18.74 30.93 11.31
N GLY A 140 18.23 32.16 11.42
CA GLY A 140 17.69 32.75 12.64
C GLY A 140 16.42 32.08 13.22
N PRO A 141 15.99 32.49 14.43
CA PRO A 141 14.81 31.96 15.08
C PRO A 141 13.56 32.58 14.44
N SER A 142 12.89 31.86 13.55
CA SER A 142 11.54 32.21 13.10
C SER A 142 10.72 30.95 12.88
N GLY A 143 9.49 30.92 13.41
CA GLY A 143 8.48 29.94 13.04
C GLY A 143 8.27 28.78 14.01
N GLY A 144 7.95 29.06 15.28
CA GLY A 144 7.36 28.05 16.18
C GLY A 144 5.97 27.55 15.75
N GLY A 145 5.28 28.27 14.85
CA GLY A 145 3.91 28.00 14.39
C GLY A 145 3.77 27.11 13.15
N GLU A 146 4.66 27.24 12.15
CA GLU A 146 4.55 26.53 10.85
C GLU A 146 4.39 25.01 10.98
N PHE A 147 5.06 24.41 11.96
CA PHE A 147 4.97 22.98 12.21
C PHE A 147 3.61 22.57 12.81
N MET A 148 3.12 23.33 13.80
CA MET A 148 1.85 23.02 14.45
C MET A 148 0.70 23.22 13.46
N ASP A 149 0.77 24.28 12.65
CA ASP A 149 -0.22 24.57 11.61
C ASP A 149 -0.23 23.48 10.53
N ALA A 150 0.93 23.01 10.08
CA ALA A 150 1.03 21.89 9.15
C ALA A 150 0.46 20.58 9.73
N PHE A 151 0.74 20.29 11.01
CA PHE A 151 0.21 19.12 11.70
C PHE A 151 -1.33 19.17 11.83
N ILE A 152 -1.88 20.33 12.19
CA ILE A 152 -3.33 20.55 12.28
C ILE A 152 -3.97 20.37 10.89
N ALA A 153 -3.41 20.98 9.85
CA ALA A 153 -3.90 20.87 8.48
C ALA A 153 -3.90 19.41 7.98
N GLU A 154 -2.86 18.65 8.30
CA GLU A 154 -2.78 17.22 8.01
C GLU A 154 -3.88 16.42 8.75
N GLY A 155 -4.10 16.71 10.04
CA GLY A 155 -5.19 16.12 10.83
C GLY A 155 -6.57 16.41 10.25
N GLU A 156 -6.82 17.63 9.79
CA GLU A 156 -8.05 18.02 9.10
C GLU A 156 -8.24 17.27 7.78
N GLN A 157 -7.16 17.08 7.02
CA GLN A 157 -7.18 16.30 5.78
C GLN A 157 -7.51 14.84 6.04
N ILE A 158 -6.94 14.23 7.08
CA ILE A 158 -7.28 12.87 7.53
C ILE A 158 -8.77 12.79 7.92
N ALA A 159 -9.26 13.76 8.69
CA ALA A 159 -10.66 13.84 9.07
C ALA A 159 -11.59 13.99 7.87
N LEU A 160 -11.21 14.78 6.85
CA LEU A 160 -11.95 14.89 5.60
C LEU A 160 -12.02 13.56 4.85
N MET A 161 -10.89 12.85 4.69
CA MET A 161 -10.87 11.54 4.05
C MET A 161 -11.72 10.51 4.81
N ARG A 162 -11.63 10.50 6.14
CA ARG A 162 -12.47 9.67 7.02
C ARG A 162 -13.96 9.95 6.84
N ARG A 163 -14.35 11.23 6.77
CA ARG A 163 -15.74 11.64 6.48
C ARG A 163 -16.21 11.17 5.11
N ARG A 164 -15.35 11.22 4.08
CA ARG A 164 -15.66 10.75 2.72
C ARG A 164 -15.84 9.24 2.63
N ILE A 165 -15.07 8.46 3.40
CA ILE A 165 -15.29 7.01 3.53
C ILE A 165 -16.70 6.74 4.08
N GLY A 166 -17.11 7.51 5.10
CA GLY A 166 -18.41 7.39 5.73
C GLY A 166 -18.59 6.10 6.54
N ASN A 167 -19.83 5.82 6.93
CA ASN A 167 -20.19 4.71 7.82
C ASN A 167 -20.80 3.52 7.06
N GLY A 168 -20.43 3.34 5.79
CA GLY A 168 -20.96 2.27 4.95
C GLY A 168 -20.45 0.89 5.36
N ILE A 169 -21.05 -0.14 4.78
CA ILE A 169 -20.74 -1.54 5.05
C ILE A 169 -20.27 -2.21 3.76
N ALA A 170 -18.97 -2.42 3.64
CA ALA A 170 -18.34 -3.10 2.50
C ALA A 170 -18.82 -4.54 2.34
N MET A 171 -19.05 -5.25 3.46
CA MET A 171 -19.59 -6.61 3.46
C MET A 171 -20.73 -6.75 4.46
N THR A 172 -21.95 -6.84 3.95
CA THR A 172 -23.16 -7.01 4.77
C THR A 172 -23.43 -8.50 5.03
N VAL A 173 -23.82 -8.83 6.26
CA VAL A 173 -24.31 -10.17 6.61
C VAL A 173 -25.73 -10.32 6.06
N ARG A 174 -25.86 -10.78 4.80
CA ARG A 174 -27.15 -11.13 4.21
C ARG A 174 -27.60 -12.54 4.64
N ARG A 175 -28.87 -12.87 4.43
CA ARG A 175 -29.46 -14.22 4.61
C ARG A 175 -28.93 -15.18 3.53
N VAL A 176 -27.62 -15.46 3.58
CA VAL A 176 -26.91 -16.40 2.72
C VAL A 176 -26.69 -17.68 3.52
N ARG A 177 -26.76 -18.84 2.85
CA ARG A 177 -26.48 -20.14 3.48
C ARG A 177 -25.14 -20.09 4.23
N PRO A 178 -25.06 -20.53 5.51
CA PRO A 178 -23.87 -20.37 6.34
C PRO A 178 -22.57 -20.87 5.69
N SER A 179 -22.61 -21.95 4.93
CA SER A 179 -21.45 -22.50 4.20
C SER A 179 -20.86 -21.56 3.13
N LYS A 180 -21.69 -20.75 2.48
CA LYS A 180 -21.23 -19.73 1.51
C LYS A 180 -20.79 -18.44 2.19
N ARG A 181 -21.24 -18.21 3.42
CA ARG A 181 -20.92 -17.01 4.21
C ARG A 181 -19.60 -17.15 4.96
N GLY A 182 -19.29 -18.33 5.49
CA GLY A 182 -18.18 -18.55 6.43
C GLY A 182 -18.62 -19.05 7.80
N GLY A 183 -19.89 -19.46 7.95
CA GLY A 183 -20.43 -20.01 9.18
C GLY A 183 -21.27 -19.02 10.00
N PRO A 184 -21.52 -19.33 11.28
CA PRO A 184 -22.27 -18.48 12.20
C PRO A 184 -21.48 -17.23 12.62
N ASP A 185 -20.15 -17.27 12.60
CA ASP A 185 -19.27 -16.22 13.13
C ASP A 185 -18.98 -15.06 12.17
N ALA A 186 -19.58 -15.09 10.97
CA ALA A 186 -19.35 -14.07 9.95
C ALA A 186 -19.91 -12.71 10.40
N LYS A 187 -19.02 -11.74 10.58
CA LYS A 187 -19.34 -10.37 11.04
C LYS A 187 -19.39 -9.40 9.86
N PRO A 188 -20.23 -8.34 9.90
CA PRO A 188 -20.18 -7.32 8.88
C PRO A 188 -18.79 -6.65 8.83
N ILE A 189 -18.37 -6.26 7.63
CA ILE A 189 -17.11 -5.51 7.43
C ILE A 189 -17.51 -4.09 7.06
N LEU A 190 -17.15 -3.13 7.92
CA LEU A 190 -17.38 -1.71 7.70
C LEU A 190 -16.38 -1.17 6.68
N ASP A 191 -16.77 -0.13 5.93
CA ASP A 191 -15.91 0.50 4.93
C ASP A 191 -14.59 0.98 5.54
N ARG A 192 -14.68 1.60 6.72
CA ARG A 192 -13.52 2.10 7.45
C ARG A 192 -12.55 0.99 7.85
N VAL A 193 -13.09 -0.11 8.35
CA VAL A 193 -12.30 -1.28 8.76
C VAL A 193 -11.61 -1.91 7.56
N LEU A 194 -12.30 -2.00 6.41
CA LEU A 194 -11.70 -2.49 5.18
C LEU A 194 -10.55 -1.60 4.71
N VAL A 195 -10.76 -0.29 4.64
CA VAL A 195 -9.71 0.65 4.20
C VAL A 195 -8.51 0.59 5.13
N ASP A 196 -8.71 0.64 6.44
CA ASP A 196 -7.61 0.65 7.41
C ASP A 196 -6.83 -0.66 7.39
N ALA A 197 -7.51 -1.82 7.36
CA ALA A 197 -6.85 -3.11 7.28
C ALA A 197 -6.01 -3.26 5.99
N ILE A 198 -6.48 -2.73 4.86
CA ILE A 198 -5.78 -2.85 3.59
C ILE A 198 -4.66 -1.80 3.45
N CYS A 199 -4.97 -0.53 3.74
CA CYS A 199 -4.07 0.59 3.45
C CYS A 199 -3.05 0.82 4.56
N LEU A 200 -3.40 0.61 5.82
CA LEU A 200 -2.52 0.86 6.97
C LEU A 200 -1.85 -0.43 7.43
N GLU A 201 -2.61 -1.51 7.59
CA GLU A 201 -2.05 -2.79 8.10
C GLU A 201 -1.43 -3.66 6.99
N GLY A 202 -1.61 -3.31 5.71
CA GLY A 202 -1.11 -4.09 4.59
C GLY A 202 -1.74 -5.49 4.47
N CYS A 203 -2.93 -5.71 5.02
CA CYS A 203 -3.61 -6.99 4.95
C CYS A 203 -3.97 -7.35 3.51
N SER A 204 -4.02 -8.66 3.21
CA SER A 204 -4.63 -9.15 1.97
C SER A 204 -6.16 -9.24 2.13
N PHE A 205 -6.91 -9.18 1.03
CA PHE A 205 -8.37 -9.39 1.07
C PHE A 205 -8.77 -10.72 1.72
N ARG A 206 -7.96 -11.77 1.53
CA ARG A 206 -8.20 -13.08 2.18
C ARG A 206 -8.02 -12.99 3.70
N ALA A 207 -6.98 -12.31 4.16
CA ALA A 207 -6.76 -12.10 5.59
C ALA A 207 -7.90 -11.27 6.23
N VAL A 208 -8.42 -10.27 5.52
CA VAL A 208 -9.59 -9.50 5.98
C VAL A 208 -10.83 -10.39 6.06
N LEU A 209 -11.11 -11.23 5.06
CA LEU A 209 -12.24 -12.17 5.10
C LEU A 209 -12.11 -13.14 6.28
N GLU A 210 -10.94 -13.74 6.45
CA GLU A 210 -10.66 -14.70 7.52
C GLU A 210 -10.83 -14.07 8.91
N ARG A 211 -10.27 -12.88 9.13
CA ARG A 211 -10.40 -12.13 10.40
C ARG A 211 -11.86 -11.87 10.77
N HIS A 212 -12.73 -11.71 9.77
CA HIS A 212 -14.15 -11.45 9.96
C HIS A 212 -15.04 -12.70 9.85
N GLY A 213 -14.44 -13.90 9.82
CA GLY A 213 -15.18 -15.16 9.77
C GLY A 213 -15.88 -15.43 8.44
N TRP A 214 -15.42 -14.82 7.34
CA TRP A 214 -15.97 -15.05 6.01
C TRP A 214 -15.23 -16.16 5.27
N SER A 215 -15.97 -16.87 4.42
CA SER A 215 -15.36 -17.89 3.55
C SER A 215 -14.42 -17.26 2.52
N LEU A 216 -13.30 -17.92 2.26
CA LEU A 216 -12.25 -17.50 1.32
C LEU A 216 -12.61 -17.76 -0.16
N ASP A 217 -13.85 -17.47 -0.54
CA ASP A 217 -14.35 -17.60 -1.91
C ASP A 217 -13.88 -16.40 -2.77
N GLY A 218 -13.52 -16.66 -4.03
CA GLY A 218 -13.18 -15.65 -5.02
C GLY A 218 -14.31 -14.64 -5.25
N LYS A 219 -15.58 -15.05 -5.05
CA LYS A 219 -16.73 -14.13 -5.09
C LYS A 219 -16.70 -13.10 -3.96
N ASN A 220 -16.32 -13.51 -2.75
CA ASN A 220 -16.23 -12.60 -1.60
C ASN A 220 -15.04 -11.66 -1.76
N VAL A 221 -13.91 -12.16 -2.28
CA VAL A 221 -12.77 -11.32 -2.63
C VAL A 221 -13.16 -10.27 -3.67
N LYS A 222 -13.89 -10.65 -4.73
CA LYS A 222 -14.36 -9.70 -5.74
C LYS A 222 -15.25 -8.60 -5.16
N LYS A 223 -16.17 -8.97 -4.25
CA LYS A 223 -17.01 -7.99 -3.54
C LYS A 223 -16.20 -7.00 -2.71
N LEU A 224 -15.16 -7.46 -2.00
CA LEU A 224 -14.28 -6.54 -1.25
C LEU A 224 -13.50 -5.61 -2.18
N ILE A 225 -13.06 -6.11 -3.35
CA ILE A 225 -12.39 -5.28 -4.35
C ILE A 225 -13.34 -4.19 -4.87
N GLU A 226 -14.57 -4.55 -5.25
CA GLU A 226 -15.58 -3.61 -5.73
C GLU A 226 -15.95 -2.57 -4.65
N ALA A 227 -16.12 -3.03 -3.40
CA ALA A 227 -16.37 -2.14 -2.27
C ALA A 227 -15.21 -1.18 -2.02
N LEU A 228 -13.96 -1.68 -2.00
CA LEU A 228 -12.78 -0.84 -1.82
C LEU A 228 -12.65 0.19 -2.94
N ALA A 229 -12.90 -0.18 -4.20
CA ALA A 229 -12.87 0.76 -5.32
C ALA A 229 -13.86 1.90 -5.11
N SER A 230 -15.09 1.59 -4.71
CA SER A 230 -16.12 2.59 -4.41
C SER A 230 -15.75 3.49 -3.21
N ILE A 231 -15.08 2.96 -2.18
CA ILE A 231 -14.59 3.76 -1.06
C ILE A 231 -13.49 4.72 -1.53
N LEU A 232 -12.54 4.24 -2.33
CA LEU A 232 -11.42 5.04 -2.85
C LEU A 232 -11.89 6.14 -3.82
N ASP A 233 -12.97 5.90 -4.57
CA ASP A 233 -13.61 6.94 -5.39
C ASP A 233 -14.17 8.06 -4.49
N ARG A 234 -14.92 7.70 -3.44
CA ARG A 234 -15.43 8.68 -2.47
C ARG A 234 -14.33 9.49 -1.82
N MET A 235 -13.20 8.88 -1.47
CA MET A 235 -12.04 9.58 -0.90
C MET A 235 -11.48 10.64 -1.85
N GLN A 236 -11.46 10.38 -3.15
CA GLN A 236 -11.05 11.35 -4.17
C GLN A 236 -12.06 12.50 -4.37
N GLY A 237 -13.26 12.39 -3.78
CA GLY A 237 -14.35 13.35 -3.95
C GLY A 237 -15.34 12.97 -5.06
N TYR A 238 -15.21 11.77 -5.62
CA TYR A 238 -16.17 11.21 -6.56
C TYR A 238 -17.42 10.70 -5.83
N GLY A 239 -18.60 11.10 -6.28
CA GLY A 239 -19.87 10.65 -5.68
C GLY A 239 -20.15 9.16 -5.94
N PRO A 240 -21.03 8.51 -5.15
CA PRO A 240 -21.44 7.13 -5.42
C PRO A 240 -22.12 7.05 -6.80
N GLY A 241 -21.44 6.47 -7.79
CA GLY A 241 -21.96 6.27 -9.15
C GLY A 241 -21.08 6.82 -10.28
N SER A 242 -20.05 7.61 -10.00
CA SER A 242 -19.07 8.00 -11.02
C SER A 242 -18.05 6.89 -11.23
N HIS A 243 -18.44 5.85 -11.98
CA HIS A 243 -17.51 4.82 -12.42
C HIS A 243 -16.50 5.42 -13.40
N HIS A 244 -15.28 5.68 -12.94
CA HIS A 244 -14.17 5.98 -13.83
C HIS A 244 -13.76 4.67 -14.50
N ASN A 245 -14.09 4.52 -15.79
CA ASN A 245 -13.61 3.39 -16.57
C ASN A 245 -12.08 3.46 -16.62
N PRO A 246 -11.35 2.41 -16.19
CA PRO A 246 -9.90 2.40 -16.27
C PRO A 246 -9.52 2.50 -17.75
N SER A 247 -8.86 3.60 -18.13
CA SER A 247 -8.26 3.76 -19.47
C SER A 247 -7.08 2.80 -19.64
#